data_AF-A0A5R2ASZ4-F1
#
_entry.id   AF-A0A5R2ASZ4-F1
#
_cell.length_a   1.000
_cell.length_b   1.000
_cell.length_c   1.000
_cell.angle_alpha   90.00
_cell.angle_beta   90.00
_cell.angle_gamma   90.00
#
_symmetry.space_group_name_H-M   'P 1'
#
loop_
_entity.id
_entity.type
_entity.pdbx_description
1 polymer ?
#
loop_
_entity_poly.entity_id
_entity_poly.type
_entity_poly.pdbx_seq_one_letter_code
_entity_poly.pdbx_strand_id
1 'polypeptide(L)'
;MRKVGKGGSTPFEIGTKPNQLTPLTNEELLNRRGESAIWYRMSPCPCPSGDQIPDCPFCYSGLIRTFQEELIIQEELAERVTGNCVFTRYAPISKIDEAKLFQRGSKKDLSIMKVHEDHFEVLEPLKYWNQVELKYRVKMIEEIIVEGSGSNEYVLFPKLPDGALTGVVEVFKIPEIGEPIPVKYSGFTLNSIVFPERVNGLHRAKIKFVSAIKIGYKTFNVDPSNKPFDKSQLTFQSGELMGVLGSGYRIGEGDIITLLVSKLRHSEYIHFKPNGKAIDKVAYSPIFEIDSIISKERDGLKLWKQGRDYILFGDSEVQWLTDKPRGGYTIIYDYHPSFRVTGFIEAGDGENRPKPRIFKMKPVSSFNARD
;
A
#
# COMPACT_ATOMS: atom_id res chain seq x y z
N MET A 1 -15.59 -33.32 6.80
CA MET A 1 -14.30 -32.61 7.01
C MET A 1 -14.54 -31.11 6.87
N ARG A 2 -14.43 -30.33 7.96
CA ARG A 2 -14.47 -28.86 7.91
C ARG A 2 -13.10 -28.37 7.42
N LYS A 3 -13.05 -27.79 6.21
CA LYS A 3 -11.90 -26.99 5.77
C LYS A 3 -11.90 -25.71 6.61
N VAL A 4 -11.13 -25.70 7.70
CA VAL A 4 -10.78 -24.46 8.40
C VAL A 4 -9.87 -23.69 7.46
N GLY A 5 -10.23 -22.46 7.13
CA GLY A 5 -9.37 -21.58 6.35
C GLY A 5 -8.07 -21.36 7.10
N LYS A 6 -7.03 -22.13 6.78
CA LYS A 6 -5.66 -21.73 7.10
C LYS A 6 -5.43 -20.51 6.23
N GLY A 7 -5.42 -19.32 6.85
CA GLY A 7 -5.06 -18.09 6.14
C GLY A 7 -3.69 -18.25 5.49
N GLY A 8 -3.37 -17.34 4.56
CA GLY A 8 -2.13 -17.40 3.80
C GLY A 8 -0.92 -17.56 4.71
N SER A 9 -0.16 -18.64 4.52
CA SER A 9 1.17 -18.80 5.09
C SER A 9 2.17 -18.46 4.01
N THR A 10 3.07 -17.48 4.21
CA THR A 10 4.32 -17.52 3.46
C THR A 10 5.03 -18.83 3.83
N PRO A 11 5.41 -19.68 2.86
CA PRO A 11 5.87 -21.05 3.13
C PRO A 11 7.30 -21.14 3.70
N PHE A 12 7.85 -20.06 4.25
CA PHE A 12 9.26 -20.00 4.65
C PHE A 12 9.41 -19.45 6.07
N GLU A 13 10.21 -20.15 6.88
CA GLU A 13 10.77 -19.60 8.11
C GLU A 13 11.75 -18.49 7.72
N ILE A 14 11.36 -17.23 7.89
CA ILE A 14 12.30 -16.11 7.81
C ILE A 14 13.15 -16.17 9.08
N GLY A 15 14.16 -17.03 9.06
CA GLY A 15 15.18 -17.09 10.10
C GLY A 15 16.00 -15.80 10.05
N THR A 16 16.14 -15.12 11.19
CA THR A 16 16.97 -13.91 11.35
C THR A 16 18.48 -14.20 11.30
N LYS A 17 18.89 -15.44 10.99
CA LYS A 17 20.29 -15.85 10.90
C LYS A 17 20.71 -15.90 9.43
N PRO A 18 21.67 -15.06 8.99
CA PRO A 18 22.21 -15.16 7.65
C PRO A 18 22.88 -16.52 7.49
N ASN A 19 22.62 -17.17 6.35
CA ASN A 19 23.39 -18.34 5.96
C ASN A 19 24.82 -17.87 5.68
N GLN A 20 25.84 -18.40 6.37
CA GLN A 20 27.24 -17.95 6.27
C GLN A 20 27.80 -17.98 4.84
N LEU A 21 27.19 -18.76 3.95
CA LEU A 21 27.66 -18.97 2.58
C LEU A 21 26.96 -18.09 1.53
N THR A 22 25.82 -17.49 1.87
CA THR A 22 25.10 -16.51 1.04
C THR A 22 24.24 -15.62 1.94
N PRO A 23 24.75 -14.45 2.38
CA PRO A 23 23.92 -13.46 3.05
C PRO A 23 23.05 -12.78 1.99
N LEU A 24 22.04 -13.48 1.46
CA LEU A 24 20.95 -12.80 0.78
C LEU A 24 20.33 -11.88 1.83
N THR A 25 20.42 -10.57 1.61
CA THR A 25 19.83 -9.60 2.53
C THR A 25 18.35 -9.92 2.67
N ASN A 26 17.76 -9.68 3.85
CA ASN A 26 16.34 -9.99 4.07
C ASN A 26 15.44 -9.30 3.04
N GLU A 27 15.87 -8.15 2.52
CA GLU A 27 15.25 -7.44 1.41
C GLU A 27 15.22 -8.27 0.12
N GLU A 28 16.27 -9.01 -0.22
CA GLU A 28 16.28 -9.86 -1.41
C GLU A 28 15.32 -11.06 -1.29
N LEU A 29 15.22 -11.64 -0.09
CA LEU A 29 14.23 -12.68 0.18
C LEU A 29 12.80 -12.15 0.10
N LEU A 30 12.54 -10.97 0.68
CA LEU A 30 11.25 -10.31 0.61
C LEU A 30 10.90 -9.88 -0.82
N ASN A 31 11.86 -9.38 -1.61
CA ASN A 31 11.61 -9.00 -3.00
C ASN A 31 11.20 -10.18 -3.88
N ARG A 32 11.80 -11.36 -3.65
CA ARG A 32 11.49 -12.57 -4.42
C ARG A 32 10.21 -13.27 -3.99
N ARG A 33 9.86 -13.20 -2.70
CA ARG A 33 8.84 -14.10 -2.10
C ARG A 33 7.77 -13.39 -1.29
N GLY A 34 7.96 -12.11 -1.01
CA GLY A 34 6.98 -11.28 -0.32
C GLY A 34 5.81 -10.93 -1.22
N GLU A 35 4.67 -10.70 -0.58
CA GLU A 35 3.48 -10.19 -1.24
C GLU A 35 3.59 -8.68 -1.44
N SER A 36 3.06 -8.17 -2.55
CA SER A 36 2.90 -6.73 -2.76
C SER A 36 1.83 -6.16 -1.81
N ALA A 37 2.15 -5.08 -1.11
CA ALA A 37 1.24 -4.41 -0.19
C ALA A 37 1.40 -2.89 -0.24
N ILE A 38 0.31 -2.17 0.05
CA ILE A 38 0.35 -0.73 0.33
C ILE A 38 0.54 -0.56 1.82
N TRP A 39 1.47 0.30 2.22
CA TRP A 39 1.72 0.67 3.61
C TRP A 39 1.62 2.18 3.78
N TYR A 40 0.87 2.60 4.79
CA TYR A 40 0.74 4.01 5.16
C TYR A 40 0.27 4.14 6.61
N ARG A 41 0.40 5.36 7.14
CA ARG A 41 -0.12 5.71 8.46
C ARG A 41 -1.34 6.61 8.34
N MET A 42 -2.32 6.36 9.21
CA MET A 42 -3.51 7.19 9.35
C MET A 42 -3.35 8.10 10.57
N SER A 43 -3.33 9.40 10.33
CA SER A 43 -3.31 10.43 11.39
C SER A 43 -4.64 11.18 11.41
N PRO A 44 -5.13 11.62 12.58
CA PRO A 44 -6.32 12.47 12.63
C PRO A 44 -6.05 13.79 11.91
N CYS A 45 -7.04 14.28 11.17
CA CYS A 45 -6.97 15.60 10.56
C CYS A 45 -6.98 16.69 11.65
N PRO A 46 -6.07 17.68 11.60
CA PRO A 46 -6.05 18.78 12.56
C PRO A 46 -7.18 19.80 12.34
N CYS A 47 -7.99 19.67 11.28
CA CYS A 47 -9.12 20.56 11.04
C CYS A 47 -10.17 20.45 12.16
N PRO A 48 -10.74 21.57 12.64
CA PRO A 48 -11.86 21.58 13.57
C PRO A 48 -13.02 20.72 13.04
N SER A 49 -13.73 20.02 13.91
CA SER A 49 -14.76 19.04 13.51
C SER A 49 -15.86 19.59 12.59
N GLY A 50 -16.10 20.91 12.60
CA GLY A 50 -17.05 21.59 11.71
C GLY A 50 -16.51 21.88 10.30
N ASP A 51 -15.19 21.90 10.13
CA ASP A 51 -14.49 22.20 8.87
C ASP A 51 -13.89 20.94 8.23
N GLN A 52 -14.18 19.75 8.78
CA GLN A 52 -13.80 18.48 8.20
C GLN A 52 -14.70 18.18 7.00
N ILE A 53 -14.36 18.77 5.86
CA ILE A 53 -15.04 18.51 4.59
C ILE A 53 -14.50 17.17 4.04
N PRO A 54 -15.36 16.25 3.53
CA PRO A 54 -14.92 15.05 2.82
C PRO A 54 -13.96 15.33 1.65
N ASP A 55 -14.03 16.56 1.13
CA ASP A 55 -13.35 17.06 -0.07
C ASP A 55 -12.17 18.00 0.27
N CYS A 56 -11.56 17.84 1.45
CA CYS A 56 -10.35 18.57 1.81
C CYS A 56 -9.15 17.99 1.03
N PRO A 57 -8.30 18.83 0.41
CA PRO A 57 -7.10 18.36 -0.30
C PRO A 57 -6.10 17.58 0.58
N PHE A 58 -6.23 17.73 1.89
CA PHE A 58 -5.28 17.21 2.88
C PHE A 58 -5.80 15.99 3.66
N CYS A 59 -7.12 15.78 3.75
CA CYS A 59 -7.70 14.69 4.52
C CYS A 59 -8.89 14.04 3.81
N TYR A 60 -8.97 12.71 3.91
CA TYR A 60 -10.10 11.93 3.43
C TYR A 60 -10.88 11.42 4.64
N SER A 61 -12.17 11.76 4.73
CA SER A 61 -13.02 11.39 5.88
C SER A 61 -12.41 11.77 7.25
N GLY A 62 -11.75 12.93 7.34
CA GLY A 62 -11.15 13.40 8.59
C GLY A 62 -9.82 12.73 8.98
N LEU A 63 -9.20 11.97 8.07
CA LEU A 63 -7.93 11.28 8.29
C LEU A 63 -6.90 11.67 7.22
N ILE A 64 -5.66 11.85 7.64
CA ILE A 64 -4.50 12.13 6.77
C ILE A 64 -3.75 10.81 6.58
N ARG A 65 -3.51 10.46 5.32
CA ARG A 65 -2.62 9.35 4.94
C ARG A 65 -1.21 9.88 4.81
N THR A 66 -0.27 9.31 5.55
CA THR A 66 1.15 9.63 5.41
C THR A 66 1.93 8.42 4.94
N PHE A 67 2.82 8.66 3.98
CA PHE A 67 3.70 7.67 3.38
C PHE A 67 5.15 8.02 3.73
N GLN A 68 6.01 7.00 3.78
CA GLN A 68 7.44 7.23 3.87
C GLN A 68 7.97 7.65 2.49
N GLU A 69 8.50 8.88 2.39
CA GLU A 69 8.97 9.43 1.12
C GLU A 69 10.35 8.90 0.70
N GLU A 70 11.22 8.59 1.67
CA GLU A 70 12.57 8.08 1.44
C GLU A 70 12.82 6.79 2.21
N LEU A 71 13.43 5.80 1.58
CA LEU A 71 13.89 4.57 2.22
C LEU A 71 15.41 4.58 2.36
N ILE A 72 15.92 4.29 3.55
CA ILE A 72 17.37 4.16 3.80
C ILE A 72 17.76 2.72 3.50
N ILE A 73 18.62 2.56 2.52
CA ILE A 73 19.32 1.31 2.19
C ILE A 73 20.70 1.36 2.83
N GLN A 74 21.11 0.27 3.48
CA GLN A 74 22.36 0.20 4.23
C GLN A 74 22.93 -1.21 4.17
N GLU A 75 24.25 -1.33 4.37
CA GLU A 75 24.99 -2.60 4.29
C GLU A 75 24.82 -3.30 2.93
N GLU A 76 24.49 -2.54 1.88
CA GLU A 76 24.33 -3.07 0.53
C GLU A 76 25.68 -3.02 -0.21
N LEU A 77 25.99 -4.08 -0.97
CA LEU A 77 27.08 -4.03 -1.93
C LEU A 77 26.58 -3.46 -3.26
N ALA A 78 27.35 -2.56 -3.86
CA ALA A 78 27.08 -2.01 -5.18
C ALA A 78 26.77 -3.13 -6.18
N GLU A 79 25.72 -2.95 -6.98
CA GLU A 79 25.29 -3.94 -7.97
C GLU A 79 26.38 -4.15 -9.02
N ARG A 80 26.95 -3.03 -9.47
CA ARG A 80 27.99 -3.01 -10.50
C ARG A 80 28.88 -1.79 -10.30
N VAL A 81 30.17 -1.97 -10.60
CA VAL A 81 31.15 -0.88 -10.65
C VAL A 81 31.74 -0.83 -12.05
N THR A 82 31.73 0.34 -12.68
CA THR A 82 32.31 0.55 -14.02
C THR A 82 33.13 1.82 -14.02
N GLY A 83 34.46 1.70 -13.97
CA GLY A 83 35.35 2.85 -13.89
C GLY A 83 35.13 3.66 -12.62
N ASN A 84 34.66 4.90 -12.76
CA ASN A 84 34.32 5.79 -11.65
C ASN A 84 32.81 5.79 -11.30
N CYS A 85 32.00 4.99 -11.98
CA CYS A 85 30.56 4.88 -11.74
C CYS A 85 30.25 3.67 -10.84
N VAL A 86 29.46 3.92 -9.79
CA VAL A 86 28.95 2.91 -8.86
C VAL A 86 27.43 2.85 -9.02
N PHE A 87 26.92 1.69 -9.45
CA PHE A 87 25.50 1.46 -9.69
C PHE A 87 24.82 0.89 -8.44
N THR A 88 23.65 1.43 -8.11
CA THR A 88 22.81 0.97 -7.01
C THR A 88 21.73 0.02 -7.52
N ARG A 89 21.33 -0.93 -6.68
CA ARG A 89 20.24 -1.86 -7.02
C ARG A 89 18.88 -1.17 -6.98
N TYR A 90 18.71 -0.24 -6.05
CA TYR A 90 17.49 0.51 -5.85
C TYR A 90 17.67 1.94 -6.34
N ALA A 91 16.62 2.45 -6.98
CA ALA A 91 16.54 3.75 -7.62
C ALA A 91 15.08 4.26 -7.49
N PRO A 92 14.83 5.58 -7.58
CA PRO A 92 15.81 6.65 -7.79
C PRO A 92 16.54 7.07 -6.52
N ILE A 93 17.86 7.30 -6.61
CA ILE A 93 18.70 7.76 -5.51
C ILE A 93 18.31 9.19 -5.12
N SER A 94 17.97 9.40 -3.85
CA SER A 94 17.78 10.75 -3.30
C SER A 94 19.07 11.31 -2.71
N LYS A 95 19.86 10.47 -2.04
CA LYS A 95 21.11 10.88 -1.39
C LYS A 95 22.03 9.69 -1.12
N ILE A 96 23.34 9.85 -1.32
CA ILE A 96 24.34 8.91 -0.80
C ILE A 96 24.79 9.40 0.59
N ASP A 97 24.61 8.57 1.61
CA ASP A 97 25.05 8.87 2.98
C ASP A 97 26.49 8.38 3.21
N GLU A 98 26.84 7.15 2.78
CA GLU A 98 28.19 6.58 2.88
C GLU A 98 28.47 5.65 1.68
N ALA A 99 29.71 5.69 1.15
CA ALA A 99 30.20 4.74 0.15
C ALA A 99 31.63 4.31 0.53
N LYS A 100 31.83 3.02 0.81
CA LYS A 100 33.08 2.49 1.35
C LYS A 100 33.63 1.38 0.47
N LEU A 101 34.84 1.56 -0.02
CA LEU A 101 35.58 0.53 -0.74
C LEU A 101 36.19 -0.47 0.23
N PHE A 102 35.90 -1.75 0.05
CA PHE A 102 36.53 -2.84 0.81
C PHE A 102 37.83 -3.28 0.12
N GLN A 103 38.98 -3.03 0.78
CA GLN A 103 40.29 -3.46 0.29
C GLN A 103 41.11 -4.08 1.41
N ARG A 104 41.48 -5.36 1.23
CA ARG A 104 42.46 -6.09 2.06
C ARG A 104 42.25 -5.91 3.58
N GLY A 105 41.00 -5.98 4.04
CA GLY A 105 40.64 -5.86 5.46
C GLY A 105 40.50 -4.41 5.98
N SER A 106 40.70 -3.40 5.12
CA SER A 106 40.45 -2.00 5.42
C SER A 106 39.23 -1.48 4.64
N LYS A 107 38.51 -0.53 5.23
CA LYS A 107 37.43 0.22 4.56
C LYS A 107 37.94 1.62 4.25
N LYS A 108 37.87 2.02 2.98
CA LYS A 108 38.23 3.38 2.53
C LYS A 108 36.97 4.11 2.08
N ASP A 109 36.72 5.30 2.62
CA ASP A 109 35.62 6.15 2.15
C ASP A 109 35.89 6.67 0.74
N LEU A 110 34.85 6.68 -0.09
CA LEU A 110 34.88 7.19 -1.46
C LEU A 110 34.31 8.61 -1.54
N SER A 111 34.89 9.42 -2.42
CA SER A 111 34.51 10.81 -2.60
C SER A 111 33.45 10.94 -3.69
N ILE A 112 32.21 11.23 -3.30
CA ILE A 112 31.07 11.33 -4.23
C ILE A 112 31.15 12.66 -4.99
N MET A 113 31.13 12.58 -6.32
CA MET A 113 31.20 13.74 -7.22
C MET A 113 29.82 14.16 -7.71
N LYS A 114 29.04 13.19 -8.21
CA LYS A 114 27.74 13.43 -8.82
C LYS A 114 26.80 12.25 -8.57
N VAL A 115 25.53 12.54 -8.32
CA VAL A 115 24.49 11.54 -8.12
C VAL A 115 23.50 11.63 -9.28
N HIS A 116 23.22 10.49 -9.90
CA HIS A 116 22.20 10.28 -10.93
C HIS A 116 21.08 9.40 -10.36
N GLU A 117 20.09 9.04 -11.16
CA GLU A 117 18.93 8.28 -10.68
C GLU A 117 19.29 6.86 -10.21
N ASP A 118 20.15 6.15 -10.95
CA ASP A 118 20.49 4.72 -10.74
C ASP A 118 21.97 4.49 -10.39
N HIS A 119 22.79 5.55 -10.41
CA HIS A 119 24.21 5.46 -10.12
C HIS A 119 24.78 6.78 -9.59
N PHE A 120 26.00 6.72 -9.07
CA PHE A 120 26.76 7.90 -8.70
C PHE A 120 28.22 7.77 -9.15
N GLU A 121 28.84 8.93 -9.37
CA GLU A 121 30.23 9.06 -9.77
C GLU A 121 31.10 9.33 -8.54
N VAL A 122 32.26 8.66 -8.47
CA VAL A 122 33.27 8.86 -7.44
C VAL A 122 34.56 9.43 -8.03
N LEU A 123 35.37 10.09 -7.20
CA LEU A 123 36.67 10.63 -7.63
C LEU A 123 37.70 9.51 -7.86
N GLU A 124 37.65 8.45 -7.05
CA GLU A 124 38.62 7.38 -7.08
C GLU A 124 38.42 6.45 -8.29
N PRO A 125 39.49 6.05 -9.00
CA PRO A 125 39.37 5.07 -10.07
C PRO A 125 39.11 3.68 -9.47
N LEU A 126 37.94 3.11 -9.78
CA LEU A 126 37.57 1.77 -9.34
C LEU A 126 37.75 0.75 -10.47
N LYS A 127 38.05 -0.49 -10.07
CA LYS A 127 38.05 -1.65 -10.98
C LYS A 127 36.70 -2.36 -10.90
N TYR A 128 36.32 -3.07 -11.94
CA TYR A 128 35.00 -3.73 -12.01
C TYR A 128 34.77 -4.75 -10.88
N TRP A 129 35.85 -5.29 -10.29
CA TRP A 129 35.80 -6.27 -9.20
C TRP A 129 35.89 -5.65 -7.80
N ASN A 130 35.92 -4.32 -7.70
CA ASN A 130 35.93 -3.63 -6.41
C ASN A 130 34.58 -3.81 -5.72
N GLN A 131 34.61 -4.18 -4.45
CA GLN A 131 33.43 -4.26 -3.61
C GLN A 131 33.23 -2.95 -2.87
N VAL A 132 32.13 -2.26 -3.17
CA VAL A 132 31.75 -1.01 -2.52
C VAL A 132 30.53 -1.26 -1.67
N GLU A 133 30.66 -1.04 -0.37
CA GLU A 133 29.56 -1.07 0.60
C GLU A 133 28.89 0.32 0.63
N LEU A 134 27.58 0.32 0.59
CA LEU A 134 26.76 1.51 0.38
C LEU A 134 25.78 1.71 1.54
N LYS A 135 25.56 2.99 1.84
CA LYS A 135 24.46 3.49 2.64
C LYS A 135 23.89 4.70 1.94
N TYR A 136 22.66 4.62 1.49
CA TYR A 136 22.05 5.64 0.66
C TYR A 136 20.53 5.65 0.84
N ARG A 137 19.90 6.68 0.31
CA ARG A 137 18.47 6.92 0.36
C ARG A 137 17.90 6.85 -1.03
N VAL A 138 16.76 6.20 -1.15
CA VAL A 138 15.98 6.13 -2.39
C VAL A 138 14.64 6.79 -2.18
N LYS A 139 14.13 7.47 -3.20
CA LYS A 139 12.76 8.00 -3.15
C LYS A 139 11.78 6.86 -3.37
N MET A 140 10.74 6.84 -2.56
CA MET A 140 9.62 5.89 -2.68
C MET A 140 8.46 6.49 -3.49
N ILE A 141 8.42 7.82 -3.60
CA ILE A 141 7.35 8.56 -4.28
C ILE A 141 7.89 9.14 -5.58
N GLU A 142 7.20 8.85 -6.67
CA GLU A 142 7.51 9.31 -8.02
C GLU A 142 6.36 10.15 -8.59
N GLU A 143 6.67 11.00 -9.57
CA GLU A 143 5.65 11.71 -10.34
C GLU A 143 5.38 10.97 -11.65
N ILE A 144 4.16 10.48 -11.84
CA ILE A 144 3.75 9.77 -13.05
C ILE A 144 2.56 10.46 -13.72
N ILE A 145 2.37 10.21 -15.01
CA ILE A 145 1.22 10.68 -15.78
C ILE A 145 0.27 9.51 -15.98
N VAL A 146 -0.99 9.72 -15.61
CA VAL A 146 -2.05 8.71 -15.73
C VAL A 146 -3.26 9.30 -16.45
N GLU A 147 -4.05 8.41 -17.05
CA GLU A 147 -5.25 8.79 -17.78
C GLU A 147 -6.49 8.12 -17.19
N GLY A 148 -7.60 8.86 -17.19
CA GLY A 148 -8.91 8.38 -16.76
C GLY A 148 -10.00 9.05 -17.59
N SER A 149 -11.06 8.32 -17.90
CA SER A 149 -12.22 8.87 -18.62
C SER A 149 -13.41 8.93 -17.68
N GLY A 150 -14.10 10.07 -17.64
CA GLY A 150 -15.31 10.28 -16.85
C GLY A 150 -16.58 10.26 -17.70
N SER A 151 -17.68 9.81 -17.11
CA SER A 151 -19.02 9.84 -17.73
C SER A 151 -20.03 10.53 -16.81
N ASN A 152 -19.80 11.82 -16.55
CA ASN A 152 -20.64 12.72 -15.74
C ASN A 152 -20.59 12.45 -14.23
N GLU A 153 -19.36 12.21 -13.74
CA GLU A 153 -19.05 11.78 -12.38
C GLU A 153 -18.27 12.87 -11.63
N TYR A 154 -18.29 12.85 -10.30
CA TYR A 154 -17.46 13.73 -9.47
C TYR A 154 -16.10 13.10 -9.13
N VAL A 155 -15.86 11.84 -9.48
CA VAL A 155 -14.64 11.11 -9.13
C VAL A 155 -14.16 10.35 -10.36
N LEU A 156 -12.86 10.40 -10.62
CA LEU A 156 -12.20 9.63 -11.67
C LEU A 156 -11.29 8.57 -11.08
N PHE A 157 -11.32 7.39 -11.69
CA PHE A 157 -10.44 6.26 -11.39
C PHE A 157 -9.41 6.11 -12.52
N PRO A 158 -8.29 6.86 -12.47
CA PRO A 158 -7.25 6.69 -13.46
C PRO A 158 -6.65 5.27 -13.36
N LYS A 159 -6.16 4.76 -14.50
CA LYS A 159 -5.44 3.48 -14.50
C LYS A 159 -4.08 3.67 -13.82
N LEU A 160 -3.96 3.17 -12.59
CA LEU A 160 -2.71 3.20 -11.83
C LEU A 160 -1.89 1.92 -12.04
N PRO A 161 -0.55 2.00 -12.00
CA PRO A 161 0.31 0.84 -11.77
C PRO A 161 0.07 0.20 -10.39
N ASP A 162 0.75 -0.92 -10.10
CA ASP A 162 0.69 -1.60 -8.79
C ASP A 162 1.23 -0.73 -7.65
N GLY A 163 0.33 -0.01 -6.97
CA GLY A 163 0.67 0.90 -5.90
C GLY A 163 -0.48 1.83 -5.52
N ALA A 164 -0.16 3.03 -5.05
CA ALA A 164 -1.16 3.99 -4.59
C ALA A 164 -0.84 5.41 -5.03
N LEU A 165 -1.90 6.16 -5.32
CA LEU A 165 -1.88 7.61 -5.44
C LEU A 165 -1.69 8.23 -4.05
N THR A 166 -0.64 9.04 -3.91
CA THR A 166 -0.27 9.76 -2.68
C THR A 166 -0.45 11.27 -2.80
N GLY A 167 -0.69 11.75 -4.01
CA GLY A 167 -0.97 13.16 -4.29
C GLY A 167 -1.36 13.39 -5.74
N VAL A 168 -1.99 14.53 -6.01
CA VAL A 168 -2.27 15.02 -7.36
C VAL A 168 -1.48 16.32 -7.54
N VAL A 169 -0.71 16.44 -8.62
CA VAL A 169 0.05 17.65 -8.94
C VAL A 169 -0.82 18.58 -9.79
N GLU A 170 -1.38 18.04 -10.87
CA GLU A 170 -2.22 18.78 -11.81
C GLU A 170 -3.10 17.82 -12.61
N VAL A 171 -4.24 18.33 -13.08
CA VAL A 171 -5.18 17.58 -13.91
C VAL A 171 -5.57 18.42 -15.11
N PHE A 172 -5.59 17.79 -16.28
CA PHE A 172 -6.02 18.39 -17.53
C PHE A 172 -7.14 17.58 -18.17
N LYS A 173 -8.15 18.26 -18.69
CA LYS A 173 -9.11 17.68 -19.62
C LYS A 173 -8.49 17.69 -21.02
N ILE A 174 -8.52 16.56 -21.70
CA ILE A 174 -8.01 16.39 -23.06
C ILE A 174 -9.20 16.47 -24.03
N PRO A 175 -9.41 17.60 -24.74
CA PRO A 175 -10.46 17.68 -25.75
C PRO A 175 -10.08 16.86 -27.00
N GLU A 176 -11.08 16.46 -27.80
CA GLU A 176 -10.84 15.80 -29.10
C GLU A 176 -10.10 16.73 -30.08
N ILE A 177 -10.28 18.04 -29.93
CA ILE A 177 -9.65 19.08 -30.75
C ILE A 177 -9.25 20.24 -29.83
N GLY A 178 -7.96 20.61 -29.82
CA GLY A 178 -7.44 21.76 -29.07
C GLY A 178 -6.40 21.39 -28.00
N GLU A 179 -6.02 22.38 -27.19
CA GLU A 179 -5.02 22.22 -26.13
C GLU A 179 -5.64 21.65 -24.82
N PRO A 180 -4.86 20.95 -23.99
CA PRO A 180 -5.30 20.48 -22.68
C PRO A 180 -5.80 21.63 -21.79
N ILE A 181 -6.97 21.47 -21.18
CA ILE A 181 -7.59 22.48 -20.33
C ILE A 181 -7.35 22.11 -18.86
N PRO A 182 -6.72 22.95 -18.03
CA PRO A 182 -6.51 22.64 -16.62
C PRO A 182 -7.84 22.57 -15.86
N VAL A 183 -8.01 21.53 -15.04
CA VAL A 183 -9.21 21.27 -14.24
C VAL A 183 -8.85 21.28 -12.77
N LYS A 184 -9.65 21.96 -11.95
CA LYS A 184 -9.50 21.93 -10.50
C LYS A 184 -10.03 20.61 -9.95
N TYR A 185 -9.28 20.02 -9.03
CA TYR A 185 -9.71 18.87 -8.24
C TYR A 185 -9.93 19.30 -6.78
N SER A 186 -10.78 18.56 -6.07
CA SER A 186 -11.08 18.81 -4.64
C SER A 186 -10.22 17.94 -3.72
N GLY A 187 -9.93 16.71 -4.11
CA GLY A 187 -9.19 15.76 -3.28
C GLY A 187 -8.82 14.48 -4.04
N PHE A 188 -8.31 13.48 -3.32
CA PHE A 188 -7.92 12.20 -3.89
C PHE A 188 -7.98 11.05 -2.87
N THR A 189 -8.11 9.82 -3.37
CA THR A 189 -7.98 8.57 -2.59
C THR A 189 -6.71 7.81 -3.01
N LEU A 190 -6.55 6.56 -2.58
CA LEU A 190 -5.42 5.72 -3.02
C LEU A 190 -5.47 5.41 -4.52
N ASN A 191 -6.62 5.55 -5.16
CA ASN A 191 -6.84 5.15 -6.55
C ASN A 191 -7.73 6.10 -7.36
N SER A 192 -8.12 7.24 -6.81
CA SER A 192 -9.08 8.13 -7.45
C SER A 192 -8.80 9.61 -7.20
N ILE A 193 -9.33 10.44 -8.08
CA ILE A 193 -9.26 11.90 -8.01
C ILE A 193 -10.69 12.43 -7.93
N VAL A 194 -10.94 13.29 -6.94
CA VAL A 194 -12.25 13.88 -6.65
C VAL A 194 -12.30 15.30 -7.21
N PHE A 195 -13.40 15.66 -7.85
CA PHE A 195 -13.63 16.93 -8.53
C PHE A 195 -14.80 17.69 -7.89
N PRO A 196 -14.78 19.03 -7.89
CA PRO A 196 -15.88 19.85 -7.39
C PRO A 196 -17.07 19.87 -8.35
N GLU A 197 -16.79 19.67 -9.63
CA GLU A 197 -17.77 19.66 -10.72
C GLU A 197 -17.75 18.32 -11.44
N ARG A 198 -18.85 17.99 -12.12
CA ARG A 198 -18.95 16.73 -12.87
C ARG A 198 -18.03 16.75 -14.07
N VAL A 199 -17.21 15.71 -14.21
CA VAL A 199 -16.25 15.56 -15.28
C VAL A 199 -16.74 14.59 -16.36
N ASN A 200 -16.43 14.93 -17.62
CA ASN A 200 -16.83 14.18 -18.81
C ASN A 200 -15.65 14.10 -19.79
N GLY A 201 -15.45 12.92 -20.38
CA GLY A 201 -14.40 12.67 -21.36
C GLY A 201 -13.04 12.34 -20.73
N LEU A 202 -12.00 12.37 -21.56
CA LEU A 202 -10.64 11.98 -21.18
C LEU A 202 -9.96 13.07 -20.34
N HIS A 203 -9.37 12.66 -19.22
CA HIS A 203 -8.55 13.49 -18.36
C HIS A 203 -7.17 12.85 -18.20
N ARG A 204 -6.15 13.69 -18.21
CA ARG A 204 -4.76 13.32 -17.94
C ARG A 204 -4.33 14.01 -16.66
N ALA A 205 -3.86 13.23 -15.69
CA ALA A 205 -3.42 13.73 -14.41
C ALA A 205 -1.93 13.43 -14.21
N LYS A 206 -1.18 14.43 -13.73
CA LYS A 206 0.15 14.23 -13.18
C LYS A 206 -0.01 14.02 -11.69
N ILE A 207 0.40 12.85 -11.19
CA ILE A 207 0.15 12.41 -9.82
C ILE A 207 1.44 12.04 -9.11
N LYS A 208 1.43 12.12 -7.78
CA LYS A 208 2.43 11.48 -6.92
C LYS A 208 1.99 10.06 -6.64
N PHE A 209 2.87 9.11 -6.88
CA PHE A 209 2.59 7.69 -6.82
C PHE A 209 3.64 6.98 -5.97
N VAL A 210 3.20 6.03 -5.14
CA VAL A 210 4.07 5.13 -4.38
C VAL A 210 3.85 3.71 -4.89
N SER A 211 4.93 3.04 -5.27
CA SER A 211 4.89 1.63 -5.66
C SER A 211 4.60 0.73 -4.46
N ALA A 212 3.95 -0.40 -4.71
CA ALA A 212 3.70 -1.38 -3.67
C ALA A 212 5.00 -1.91 -3.05
N ILE A 213 5.02 -2.06 -1.73
CA ILE A 213 6.16 -2.63 -0.99
C ILE A 213 6.00 -4.14 -0.86
N LYS A 214 7.10 -4.83 -0.53
CA LYS A 214 7.08 -6.29 -0.33
C LYS A 214 7.02 -6.64 1.15
N ILE A 215 6.01 -7.42 1.53
CA ILE A 215 5.80 -7.90 2.89
C ILE A 215 5.76 -9.42 2.95
N GLY A 216 6.47 -10.01 3.92
CA GLY A 216 6.30 -11.41 4.30
C GLY A 216 5.34 -11.50 5.48
N TYR A 217 4.42 -12.47 5.50
CA TYR A 217 3.51 -12.65 6.62
C TYR A 217 3.13 -14.11 6.89
N LYS A 218 2.87 -14.43 8.15
CA LYS A 218 2.35 -15.74 8.57
C LYS A 218 1.16 -15.57 9.51
N THR A 219 0.18 -16.45 9.39
CA THR A 219 -0.91 -16.58 10.38
C THR A 219 -0.39 -17.21 11.66
N PHE A 220 -0.86 -16.74 12.81
CA PHE A 220 -0.67 -17.49 14.06
C PHE A 220 -1.51 -18.78 14.01
N ASN A 221 -0.86 -19.94 14.06
CA ASN A 221 -1.54 -21.16 14.44
C ASN A 221 -1.73 -21.11 15.96
N VAL A 222 -2.98 -21.12 16.41
CA VAL A 222 -3.28 -21.47 17.81
C VAL A 222 -2.94 -22.95 17.94
N ASP A 223 -1.75 -23.23 18.45
CA ASP A 223 -1.29 -24.60 18.70
C ASP A 223 -2.11 -25.15 19.88
N PRO A 224 -2.99 -26.16 19.71
CA PRO A 224 -3.82 -26.66 20.79
C PRO A 224 -3.02 -27.39 21.89
N SER A 225 -1.74 -27.69 21.64
CA SER A 225 -0.84 -28.37 22.57
C SER A 225 0.01 -27.45 23.44
N ASN A 226 0.08 -26.16 23.16
CA ASN A 226 0.83 -25.23 24.01
C ASN A 226 -0.08 -24.75 25.14
N LYS A 227 0.03 -25.41 26.30
CA LYS A 227 -0.37 -24.81 27.57
C LYS A 227 0.36 -23.47 27.68
N PRO A 228 -0.35 -22.34 27.76
CA PRO A 228 0.28 -21.05 27.87
C PRO A 228 1.17 -21.07 29.11
N PHE A 229 2.44 -20.73 28.94
CA PHE A 229 3.30 -20.39 30.06
C PHE A 229 2.55 -19.39 30.94
N ASP A 230 2.38 -19.78 32.20
CA ASP A 230 1.83 -18.96 33.27
C ASP A 230 2.48 -17.56 33.25
N LYS A 231 1.63 -16.52 33.23
CA LYS A 231 1.92 -15.07 33.37
C LYS A 231 2.08 -14.20 32.11
N SER A 232 1.32 -14.48 31.04
CA SER A 232 0.82 -13.37 30.20
C SER A 232 -0.64 -13.58 29.83
N GLN A 233 -1.53 -12.82 30.49
CA GLN A 233 -2.97 -12.78 30.20
C GLN A 233 -3.24 -12.00 28.90
N LEU A 234 -2.73 -12.48 27.77
CA LEU A 234 -3.16 -12.00 26.46
C LEU A 234 -3.57 -13.21 25.64
N THR A 235 -4.84 -13.59 25.75
CA THR A 235 -5.51 -14.48 24.82
C THR A 235 -5.70 -13.73 23.49
N PHE A 236 -4.83 -14.03 22.52
CA PHE A 236 -4.87 -13.44 21.19
C PHE A 236 -5.99 -14.07 20.34
N GLN A 237 -6.73 -13.25 19.59
CA GLN A 237 -7.94 -13.64 18.85
C GLN A 237 -7.60 -14.22 17.46
N SER A 238 -8.52 -15.01 16.90
CA SER A 238 -8.40 -15.56 15.54
C SER A 238 -8.23 -14.45 14.50
N GLY A 239 -7.24 -14.58 13.60
CA GLY A 239 -7.02 -13.64 12.49
C GLY A 239 -5.78 -12.75 12.63
N GLU A 240 -5.03 -12.85 13.73
CA GLU A 240 -3.75 -12.16 13.89
C GLU A 240 -2.69 -12.67 12.91
N LEU A 241 -1.97 -11.73 12.29
CA LEU A 241 -0.83 -11.98 11.42
C LEU A 241 0.46 -11.51 12.06
N MET A 242 1.54 -12.22 11.79
CA MET A 242 2.90 -11.73 12.02
C MET A 242 3.48 -11.29 10.67
N GLY A 243 3.84 -10.01 10.56
CA GLY A 243 4.44 -9.42 9.37
C GLY A 243 5.96 -9.22 9.53
N VAL A 244 6.66 -9.22 8.40
CA VAL A 244 8.08 -8.94 8.27
C VAL A 244 8.30 -8.00 7.09
N LEU A 245 9.01 -6.89 7.35
CA LEU A 245 9.44 -5.93 6.33
C LEU A 245 10.96 -5.78 6.33
N GLY A 246 11.49 -5.25 5.22
CA GLY A 246 12.91 -4.97 5.06
C GLY A 246 13.45 -3.97 6.09
N SER A 247 14.77 -3.84 6.12
CA SER A 247 15.43 -2.76 6.84
C SER A 247 15.04 -1.39 6.25
N GLY A 248 15.09 -0.32 7.05
CA GLY A 248 14.84 1.05 6.59
C GLY A 248 13.38 1.53 6.63
N TYR A 249 12.40 0.62 6.66
CA TYR A 249 10.98 0.97 6.81
C TYR A 249 10.66 1.43 8.24
N ARG A 250 10.00 2.58 8.36
CA ARG A 250 9.63 3.20 9.65
C ARG A 250 8.21 2.82 10.06
N ILE A 251 7.98 1.53 10.26
CA ILE A 251 6.67 1.05 10.70
C ILE A 251 6.45 1.32 12.20
N GLY A 252 5.25 1.76 12.54
CA GLY A 252 4.79 2.06 13.90
C GLY A 252 3.47 1.38 14.24
N GLU A 253 3.12 1.42 15.53
CA GLU A 253 1.77 1.02 15.97
C GLU A 253 0.72 1.95 15.34
N GLY A 254 -0.39 1.35 14.89
CA GLY A 254 -1.49 2.04 14.20
C GLY A 254 -1.32 2.15 12.69
N ASP A 255 -0.16 1.80 12.12
CA ASP A 255 0.04 1.77 10.68
C ASP A 255 -0.87 0.72 10.01
N ILE A 256 -1.27 0.99 8.77
CA ILE A 256 -2.14 0.14 7.97
C ILE A 256 -1.34 -0.50 6.83
N ILE A 257 -1.57 -1.79 6.64
CA ILE A 257 -1.02 -2.58 5.55
C ILE A 257 -2.17 -3.23 4.78
N THR A 258 -2.26 -2.97 3.48
CA THR A 258 -3.26 -3.55 2.59
C THR A 258 -2.58 -4.47 1.59
N LEU A 259 -2.96 -5.74 1.61
CA LEU A 259 -2.41 -6.78 0.72
C LEU A 259 -3.01 -6.68 -0.68
N LEU A 260 -2.19 -6.61 -1.72
CA LEU A 260 -2.65 -6.39 -3.10
C LEU A 260 -2.83 -7.68 -3.92
N VAL A 261 -2.38 -8.83 -3.44
CA VAL A 261 -2.51 -10.11 -4.16
C VAL A 261 -3.57 -10.99 -3.50
N SER A 262 -3.54 -11.06 -2.18
CA SER A 262 -4.49 -11.78 -1.35
C SER A 262 -5.88 -11.15 -1.49
N LYS A 263 -6.88 -12.01 -1.66
CA LYS A 263 -8.29 -11.62 -1.79
C LYS A 263 -9.12 -12.46 -0.83
N LEU A 264 -10.03 -11.80 -0.13
CA LEU A 264 -11.02 -12.45 0.73
C LEU A 264 -12.42 -12.16 0.22
N ARG A 265 -13.30 -13.15 0.32
CA ARG A 265 -14.71 -13.00 -0.04
C ARG A 265 -15.53 -12.59 1.17
N HIS A 266 -16.38 -11.59 1.01
CA HIS A 266 -17.38 -11.19 2.00
C HIS A 266 -18.78 -11.22 1.41
N SER A 267 -19.77 -11.42 2.28
CA SER A 267 -21.18 -11.22 1.96
C SER A 267 -21.85 -10.49 3.10
N GLU A 268 -22.56 -9.42 2.77
CA GLU A 268 -23.32 -8.63 3.74
C GLU A 268 -24.66 -8.18 3.17
N TYR A 269 -25.58 -7.88 4.09
CA TYR A 269 -26.88 -7.32 3.76
C TYR A 269 -26.89 -5.82 3.97
N ILE A 270 -27.18 -5.06 2.91
CA ILE A 270 -27.29 -3.61 2.95
C ILE A 270 -28.77 -3.23 3.07
N HIS A 271 -29.12 -2.65 4.21
CA HIS A 271 -30.46 -2.12 4.45
C HIS A 271 -30.77 -0.94 3.52
N PHE A 272 -32.01 -0.86 3.06
CA PHE A 272 -32.48 0.31 2.35
C PHE A 272 -32.45 1.52 3.30
N LYS A 273 -31.75 2.57 2.88
CA LYS A 273 -31.73 3.87 3.54
C LYS A 273 -32.38 4.86 2.58
N PRO A 274 -33.47 5.55 2.96
CA PRO A 274 -34.18 6.52 2.11
C PRO A 274 -33.40 7.83 1.88
N ASN A 275 -32.10 7.81 2.09
CA ASN A 275 -31.23 8.97 2.00
C ASN A 275 -31.13 9.33 0.51
N GLY A 276 -31.28 10.61 0.15
CA GLY A 276 -31.27 11.08 -1.24
C GLY A 276 -29.96 10.87 -2.03
N LYS A 277 -29.00 10.09 -1.51
CA LYS A 277 -27.79 9.69 -2.21
C LYS A 277 -27.95 8.24 -2.67
N ALA A 278 -27.83 8.01 -3.98
CA ALA A 278 -27.84 6.68 -4.62
C ALA A 278 -26.55 5.88 -4.34
N ILE A 279 -25.92 6.08 -3.18
CA ILE A 279 -24.60 5.53 -2.84
C ILE A 279 -24.71 4.80 -1.50
N ASP A 280 -24.27 3.55 -1.49
CA ASP A 280 -24.17 2.72 -0.31
C ASP A 280 -22.72 2.38 0.02
N LYS A 281 -22.39 2.30 1.31
CA LYS A 281 -21.07 1.87 1.79
C LYS A 281 -21.09 0.40 2.19
N VAL A 282 -20.04 -0.33 1.83
CA VAL A 282 -19.79 -1.71 2.28
C VAL A 282 -18.87 -1.73 3.50
N ALA A 283 -18.86 -2.85 4.24
CA ALA A 283 -18.07 -3.01 5.44
C ALA A 283 -16.56 -3.19 5.16
N TYR A 284 -16.19 -3.90 4.08
CA TYR A 284 -14.80 -4.24 3.78
C TYR A 284 -14.23 -3.54 2.55
N SER A 285 -13.01 -3.03 2.66
CA SER A 285 -12.34 -2.24 1.60
C SER A 285 -10.82 -2.40 1.60
N PRO A 286 -10.13 -2.28 0.44
CA PRO A 286 -10.69 -1.93 -0.87
C PRO A 286 -11.33 -3.14 -1.56
N ILE A 287 -12.48 -2.94 -2.20
CA ILE A 287 -13.13 -3.94 -3.05
C ILE A 287 -12.23 -4.22 -4.26
N PHE A 288 -11.93 -5.49 -4.49
CA PHE A 288 -11.29 -5.97 -5.72
C PHE A 288 -12.33 -6.12 -6.83
N GLU A 289 -13.41 -6.86 -6.55
CA GLU A 289 -14.53 -7.03 -7.49
C GLU A 289 -15.84 -7.35 -6.76
N ILE A 290 -16.96 -6.98 -7.38
CA ILE A 290 -18.30 -7.36 -6.90
C ILE A 290 -18.72 -8.59 -7.69
N ASP A 291 -18.86 -9.72 -7.00
CA ASP A 291 -19.30 -11.00 -7.58
C ASP A 291 -20.79 -10.95 -7.93
N SER A 292 -21.63 -10.48 -7.00
CA SER A 292 -23.07 -10.38 -7.23
C SER A 292 -23.80 -9.45 -6.25
N ILE A 293 -24.85 -8.80 -6.75
CA ILE A 293 -25.84 -8.08 -5.93
C ILE A 293 -27.22 -8.70 -6.17
N ILE A 294 -27.88 -9.12 -5.09
CA ILE A 294 -29.15 -9.83 -5.13
C ILE A 294 -30.17 -9.12 -4.23
N SER A 295 -31.37 -8.86 -4.75
CA SER A 295 -32.49 -8.36 -3.95
C SER A 295 -33.73 -9.24 -4.10
N LYS A 296 -34.63 -9.17 -3.12
CA LYS A 296 -35.94 -9.81 -3.19
C LYS A 296 -36.95 -8.84 -3.81
N GLU A 297 -37.54 -9.21 -4.94
CA GLU A 297 -38.69 -8.54 -5.56
C GLU A 297 -39.97 -9.37 -5.38
N ARG A 298 -41.11 -8.87 -5.89
CA ARG A 298 -42.41 -9.57 -5.76
C ARG A 298 -42.40 -10.94 -6.44
N ASP A 299 -41.75 -11.03 -7.59
CA ASP A 299 -41.76 -12.22 -8.46
C ASP A 299 -40.55 -13.14 -8.24
N GLY A 300 -39.69 -12.86 -7.26
CA GLY A 300 -38.53 -13.70 -6.93
C GLY A 300 -37.27 -12.92 -6.57
N LEU A 301 -36.12 -13.56 -6.73
CA LEU A 301 -34.81 -12.94 -6.56
C LEU A 301 -34.38 -12.26 -7.86
N LYS A 302 -33.98 -10.99 -7.76
CA LYS A 302 -33.39 -10.26 -8.87
C LYS A 302 -31.89 -10.11 -8.66
N LEU A 303 -31.15 -10.47 -9.72
CA LEU A 303 -29.72 -10.22 -9.82
C LEU A 303 -29.50 -8.89 -10.56
N TRP A 304 -28.71 -8.02 -9.97
CA TRP A 304 -28.36 -6.72 -10.54
C TRP A 304 -27.02 -6.79 -11.27
N LYS A 305 -26.84 -5.99 -12.33
CA LYS A 305 -25.66 -6.02 -13.20
C LYS A 305 -24.81 -4.77 -13.08
N GLN A 306 -23.51 -4.95 -12.84
CA GLN A 306 -22.53 -3.87 -12.86
C GLN A 306 -22.47 -3.19 -14.25
N GLY A 307 -22.30 -1.87 -14.27
CA GLY A 307 -22.28 -1.04 -15.48
C GLY A 307 -23.65 -0.73 -16.08
N ARG A 308 -24.71 -1.43 -15.64
CA ARG A 308 -26.10 -1.16 -16.05
C ARG A 308 -26.94 -0.64 -14.91
N ASP A 309 -26.95 -1.36 -13.79
CA ASP A 309 -27.81 -1.08 -12.65
C ASP A 309 -27.05 -0.36 -11.53
N TYR A 310 -25.76 -0.67 -11.39
CA TYR A 310 -24.86 -0.07 -10.42
C TYR A 310 -23.43 -0.02 -10.94
N ILE A 311 -22.58 0.77 -10.29
CA ILE A 311 -21.13 0.76 -10.46
C ILE A 311 -20.46 0.67 -9.09
N LEU A 312 -19.30 0.02 -9.03
CA LEU A 312 -18.39 0.17 -7.90
C LEU A 312 -17.84 1.60 -7.97
N PHE A 313 -18.10 2.38 -6.92
CA PHE A 313 -17.64 3.74 -6.78
C PHE A 313 -16.62 3.79 -5.65
N GLY A 314 -15.37 4.13 -5.98
CA GLY A 314 -14.32 4.11 -4.98
C GLY A 314 -13.88 2.69 -4.61
N ASP A 315 -13.35 2.60 -3.41
CA ASP A 315 -12.84 1.37 -2.81
C ASP A 315 -13.87 0.66 -1.92
N SER A 316 -15.00 1.30 -1.65
CA SER A 316 -15.91 0.87 -0.59
C SER A 316 -17.37 1.26 -0.83
N GLU A 317 -17.72 1.82 -1.98
CA GLU A 317 -19.06 2.33 -2.22
C GLU A 317 -19.69 1.73 -3.47
N VAL A 318 -21.01 1.54 -3.44
CA VAL A 318 -21.82 1.08 -4.56
C VAL A 318 -22.72 2.23 -4.95
N GLN A 319 -22.52 2.77 -6.15
CA GLN A 319 -23.39 3.79 -6.72
C GLN A 319 -24.42 3.14 -7.63
N TRP A 320 -25.69 3.36 -7.33
CA TRP A 320 -26.82 2.90 -8.13
C TRP A 320 -27.05 3.83 -9.32
N LEU A 321 -27.16 3.23 -10.51
CA LEU A 321 -27.55 3.90 -11.76
C LEU A 321 -29.07 3.83 -11.99
N THR A 322 -29.70 2.80 -11.43
CA THR A 322 -31.15 2.59 -11.42
C THR A 322 -31.73 2.79 -10.03
N ASP A 323 -33.05 2.68 -9.89
CA ASP A 323 -33.71 2.71 -8.59
C ASP A 323 -33.15 1.63 -7.66
N LYS A 324 -32.65 2.08 -6.51
CA LYS A 324 -32.12 1.22 -5.45
C LYS A 324 -33.21 0.26 -4.94
N PRO A 325 -32.87 -1.01 -4.63
CA PRO A 325 -33.80 -1.98 -4.06
C PRO A 325 -34.42 -1.48 -2.75
N ARG A 326 -35.73 -1.19 -2.75
CA ARG A 326 -36.46 -0.68 -1.57
C ARG A 326 -36.48 -1.63 -0.37
N GLY A 327 -36.35 -2.94 -0.63
CA GLY A 327 -36.24 -3.94 0.43
C GLY A 327 -34.87 -4.02 1.08
N GLY A 328 -33.84 -3.41 0.49
CA GLY A 328 -32.43 -3.76 0.74
C GLY A 328 -31.95 -4.87 -0.20
N TYR A 329 -30.67 -5.17 -0.14
CA TYR A 329 -30.04 -6.17 -1.00
C TYR A 329 -28.86 -6.84 -0.30
N THR A 330 -28.52 -8.05 -0.74
CA THR A 330 -27.29 -8.73 -0.37
C THR A 330 -26.24 -8.45 -1.43
N ILE A 331 -25.03 -8.13 -1.00
CA ILE A 331 -23.86 -8.00 -1.87
C ILE A 331 -22.84 -9.08 -1.51
N ILE A 332 -22.24 -9.67 -2.52
CA ILE A 332 -21.12 -10.61 -2.42
C ILE A 332 -19.97 -10.00 -3.22
N TYR A 333 -18.82 -9.85 -2.57
CA TYR A 333 -17.67 -9.18 -3.16
C TYR A 333 -16.36 -9.72 -2.62
N ASP A 334 -15.32 -9.65 -3.43
CA ASP A 334 -13.95 -9.95 -3.04
C ASP A 334 -13.23 -8.63 -2.75
N TYR A 335 -12.43 -8.60 -1.69
CA TYR A 335 -11.70 -7.42 -1.24
C TYR A 335 -10.26 -7.76 -0.87
N HIS A 336 -9.41 -6.73 -0.92
CA HIS A 336 -8.03 -6.78 -0.46
C HIS A 336 -7.98 -6.59 1.07
N PRO A 337 -7.50 -7.58 1.83
CA PRO A 337 -7.52 -7.49 3.27
C PRO A 337 -6.53 -6.44 3.77
N SER A 338 -7.02 -5.61 4.69
CA SER A 338 -6.24 -4.58 5.37
C SER A 338 -6.00 -4.98 6.81
N PHE A 339 -4.80 -4.68 7.30
CA PHE A 339 -4.36 -5.02 8.66
C PHE A 339 -3.77 -3.80 9.35
N ARG A 340 -4.06 -3.65 10.64
CA ARG A 340 -3.47 -2.62 11.51
C ARG A 340 -2.36 -3.23 12.36
N VAL A 341 -1.21 -2.57 12.40
CA VAL A 341 -0.09 -2.94 13.28
C VAL A 341 -0.47 -2.67 14.73
N THR A 342 -0.37 -3.69 15.58
CA THR A 342 -0.77 -3.63 17.00
C THR A 342 0.38 -3.80 17.98
N GLY A 343 1.59 -4.08 17.51
CA GLY A 343 2.74 -4.23 18.39
C GLY A 343 3.93 -4.88 17.70
N PHE A 344 5.09 -4.83 18.36
CA PHE A 344 6.36 -5.35 17.87
C PHE A 344 6.74 -6.62 18.62
N ILE A 345 7.28 -7.61 17.91
CA ILE A 345 7.76 -8.87 18.51
C ILE A 345 9.25 -8.76 18.84
N GLU A 346 10.03 -8.12 17.96
CA GLU A 346 11.43 -7.79 18.22
C GLU A 346 11.60 -6.27 18.10
N ALA A 347 11.78 -5.61 19.25
CA ALA A 347 12.48 -4.34 19.33
C ALA A 347 13.93 -4.69 19.67
N GLY A 348 14.89 -4.25 18.84
CA GLY A 348 16.25 -4.79 18.79
C GLY A 348 16.99 -4.89 20.14
N ASP A 349 17.97 -5.80 20.19
CA ASP A 349 18.87 -5.97 21.34
C ASP A 349 20.32 -6.31 20.91
N GLY A 350 21.28 -5.88 21.74
CA GLY A 350 22.70 -6.25 21.82
C GLY A 350 23.67 -5.89 20.68
N GLU A 351 23.29 -6.17 19.44
CA GLU A 351 24.13 -5.96 18.26
C GLU A 351 23.62 -4.74 17.50
N ASN A 352 24.43 -3.69 17.32
CA ASN A 352 24.12 -2.48 16.54
C ASN A 352 23.90 -2.76 15.03
N ARG A 353 23.12 -3.80 14.68
CA ARG A 353 22.82 -4.23 13.33
C ARG A 353 21.33 -4.01 13.04
N PRO A 354 20.98 -3.37 11.91
CA PRO A 354 19.60 -3.20 11.51
C PRO A 354 18.98 -4.54 11.09
N LYS A 355 18.08 -5.08 11.91
CA LYS A 355 17.33 -6.30 11.62
C LYS A 355 16.00 -5.97 10.92
N PRO A 356 15.44 -6.91 10.13
CA PRO A 356 14.10 -6.78 9.60
C PRO A 356 13.10 -6.60 10.74
N ARG A 357 12.10 -5.75 10.55
CA ARG A 357 11.12 -5.47 11.61
C ARG A 357 10.05 -6.56 11.61
N ILE A 358 9.88 -7.22 12.75
CA ILE A 358 8.83 -8.21 12.97
C ILE A 358 7.74 -7.62 13.85
N PHE A 359 6.51 -7.63 13.35
CA PHE A 359 5.38 -6.98 14.01
C PHE A 359 4.11 -7.82 13.93
N LYS A 360 3.18 -7.56 14.86
CA LYS A 360 1.85 -8.16 14.90
C LYS A 360 0.85 -7.24 14.23
N MET A 361 -0.09 -7.84 13.51
CA MET A 361 -1.18 -7.12 12.87
C MET A 361 -2.52 -7.78 13.13
N LYS A 362 -3.58 -6.95 13.21
CA LYS A 362 -4.97 -7.38 13.31
C LYS A 362 -5.76 -6.96 12.06
N PRO A 363 -6.71 -7.79 11.59
CA PRO A 363 -7.55 -7.41 10.47
C PRO A 363 -8.37 -6.17 10.83
N VAL A 364 -8.53 -5.28 9.87
CA VAL A 364 -9.46 -4.15 9.95
C VAL A 364 -10.49 -4.29 8.85
N SER A 365 -11.75 -4.04 9.18
CA SER A 365 -12.85 -4.14 8.21
C SER A 365 -12.68 -3.11 7.11
N SER A 366 -12.50 -1.83 7.46
CA SER A 366 -12.34 -0.76 6.49
C SER A 366 -11.08 0.08 6.72
N PHE A 367 -10.75 0.91 5.73
CA PHE A 367 -9.75 1.97 5.86
C PHE A 367 -10.08 2.99 6.97
N ASN A 368 -11.36 3.08 7.34
CA ASN A 368 -11.86 3.89 8.44
C ASN A 368 -12.08 2.98 9.66
N ALA A 369 -11.00 2.49 10.26
CA ALA A 369 -11.07 1.67 11.46
C ALA A 369 -11.38 2.49 12.74
N ARG A 370 -12.37 3.39 12.65
CA ARG A 370 -13.02 4.16 13.72
C ARG A 370 -14.54 4.23 13.60
N ASP A 371 -15.16 3.69 12.55
CA ASP A 371 -16.63 3.53 12.50
C ASP A 371 -17.10 2.30 13.27
#